data_AF-A0A7C4B5Q0-F1
#
_entry.id   AF-A0A7C4B5Q0-F1
#
_cell.length_a   1.000
_cell.length_b   1.000
_cell.length_c   1.000
_cell.angle_alpha   90.00
_cell.angle_beta   90.00
_cell.angle_gamma   90.00
#
_symmetry.space_group_name_H-M   'P 1'
#
loop_
_entity.id
_entity.type
_entity.pdbx_description
1 polymer ?
#
loop_
_entity_poly.entity_id
_entity_poly.type
_entity_poly.pdbx_seq_one_letter_code
_entity_poly.pdbx_strand_id
1 'polypeptide(L)' 'EFERKIGPKGQVVIPKEIRKIMGITPETKIYISLENGKLF' A
#
# COMPACT_ATOMS: atom_id res chain seq x y z
N GLU A 1 4.16 5.69 -11.48
CA GLU A 1 3.65 6.20 -10.19
C GLU A 1 2.21 5.73 -10.04
N PHE A 2 1.83 5.20 -8.87
CA PHE A 2 0.46 4.76 -8.63
C PHE A 2 -0.16 5.67 -7.57
N GLU A 3 -1.08 6.55 -7.97
CA GLU A 3 -1.83 7.38 -7.04
C GLU A 3 -3.14 6.68 -6.64
N ARG A 4 -3.46 6.71 -5.35
CA ARG A 4 -4.72 6.18 -4.81
C ARG A 4 -5.29 7.15 -3.80
N LYS A 5 -6.59 7.42 -3.91
CA LYS A 5 -7.34 8.12 -2.87
C LYS A 5 -7.38 7.27 -1.61
N ILE A 6 -7.28 7.93 -0.47
CA ILE A 6 -7.50 7.32 0.84
C ILE A 6 -8.98 7.02 1.00
N GLY A 7 -9.29 5.79 1.43
CA GLY A 7 -10.64 5.35 1.72
C GLY A 7 -11.20 5.94 3.02
N PRO A 8 -12.49 5.77 3.29
CA PRO A 8 -13.18 6.42 4.42
C PRO A 8 -12.65 6.04 5.81
N LYS A 9 -11.88 4.95 5.94
CA LYS A 9 -11.27 4.50 7.20
C LYS A 9 -9.75 4.74 7.24
N GLY A 10 -9.22 5.60 6.36
CA GLY A 10 -7.79 5.81 6.25
C GLY A 10 -7.05 4.69 5.51
N GLN A 11 -7.76 3.74 4.89
CA GLN A 11 -7.14 2.63 4.16
C GLN A 11 -6.71 3.04 2.75
N VAL A 12 -5.59 2.50 2.27
CA VAL A 12 -5.14 2.59 0.87
C VAL A 12 -5.21 1.23 0.21
N VAL A 13 -5.58 1.19 -1.07
CA VAL A 13 -5.62 -0.04 -1.85
C VAL A 13 -4.31 -0.21 -2.59
N ILE A 14 -3.57 -1.27 -2.29
CA ILE A 14 -2.39 -1.64 -3.09
C ILE A 14 -2.86 -2.07 -4.49
N PRO A 15 -2.38 -1.42 -5.57
CA PRO A 15 -2.75 -1.74 -6.94
C PRO A 15 -2.57 -3.23 -7.29
N LYS A 16 -3.42 -3.73 -8.18
CA LYS A 16 -3.42 -5.16 -8.57
C LYS A 16 -2.08 -5.58 -9.19
N GLU A 17 -1.45 -4.75 -10.03
CA GLU A 17 -0.14 -5.09 -10.59
C GLU A 17 0.93 -5.23 -9.49
N ILE A 18 0.99 -4.29 -8.55
CA ILE A 18 1.96 -4.35 -7.44
C ILE A 18 1.76 -5.61 -6.60
N ARG A 19 0.51 -5.94 -6.23
CA ARG A 19 0.22 -7.16 -5.47
C ARG A 19 0.71 -8.42 -6.18
N LYS A 20 0.55 -8.50 -7.51
CA LYS A 20 1.03 -9.64 -8.31
C LYS A 20 2.55 -9.71 -8.36
N ILE A 21 3.21 -8.59 -8.64
CA ILE A 21 4.67 -8.52 -8.76
C ILE A 21 5.34 -8.87 -7.43
N MET A 22 4.78 -8.36 -6.32
CA MET A 22 5.33 -8.53 -4.97
C MET A 22 4.82 -9.79 -4.24
N GLY A 23 3.94 -10.58 -4.88
CA GLY A 23 3.37 -11.79 -4.26
C GLY A 23 2.53 -11.52 -3.01
N ILE A 24 1.90 -10.34 -2.90
CA ILE A 24 1.12 -9.94 -1.71
C ILE A 24 -0.20 -10.71 -1.68
N THR A 25 -0.38 -11.49 -0.62
CA THR A 25 -1.60 -12.24 -0.28
C THR A 25 -2.33 -11.60 0.91
N PRO A 26 -3.58 -11.99 1.21
CA PRO A 26 -4.30 -11.50 2.40
C PRO A 26 -3.59 -11.71 3.74
N GLU A 27 -2.69 -12.69 3.82
CA GLU A 27 -1.91 -13.04 5.01
C GLU A 27 -0.59 -12.27 5.11
N THR A 28 -0.22 -11.54 4.06
CA THR A 28 1.04 -10.80 3.98
C THR A 28 1.05 -9.62 4.94
N LYS A 29 2.08 -9.54 5.78
CA LYS A 29 2.37 -8.37 6.60
C LYS A 29 3.28 -7.42 5.82
N ILE A 30 2.99 -6.13 5.91
CA ILE A 30 3.76 -5.08 5.23
C ILE A 30 4.29 -4.13 6.29
N TYR A 31 5.54 -3.72 6.16
CA TYR A 31 6.13 -2.67 6.97
C TYR A 31 5.72 -1.32 6.39
N ILE A 32 5.21 -0.45 7.25
CA ILE A 32 4.87 0.92 6.91
C ILE A 32 5.91 1.81 7.59
N SER A 33 6.51 2.71 6.82
CA SER A 33 7.51 3.65 7.34
C SER A 33 7.08 5.10 7.09
N LEU A 34 7.54 5.99 7.96
CA LEU A 34 7.36 7.42 7.82
C LEU A 34 8.74 8.06 7.64
N GLU A 35 9.02 8.56 6.45
CA GLU A 35 10.29 9.19 6.12
C GLU A 35 10.04 10.56 5.47
N ASN A 36 10.69 11.60 5.98
CA ASN A 36 10.56 12.98 5.46
C ASN A 36 9.10 13.45 5.32
N GLY A 37 8.24 13.08 6.26
CA GLY A 37 6.81 13.42 6.25
C GLY A 37 5.98 12.66 5.21
N LYS A 38 6.53 11.62 4.58
CA LYS A 38 5.84 10.75 3.62
C LYS A 38 5.67 9.34 4.18
N LEU A 39 4.55 8.72 3.86
CA LEU A 39 4.24 7.32 4.18
C LEU A 39 4.75 6.41 3.03
N PHE A 40 5.56 5.41 3.35
CA PHE A 40 6.07 4.40 2.41
C PHE A 40 5.62 2.99 2.82
#